data_AF-A0A9E3CKK3-F1
#
_entry.id   AF-A0A9E3CKK3-F1
#
_cell.length_a   1.000
_cell.length_b   1.000
_cell.length_c   1.000
_cell.angle_alpha   90.00
_cell.angle_beta   90.00
_cell.angle_gamma   90.00
#
_symmetry.space_group_name_H-M   'P 1'
#
loop_
_entity.id
_entity.type
_entity.pdbx_description
1 polymer ?
#
loop_
_entity_poly.entity_id
_entity_poly.type
_entity_poly.pdbx_seq_one_letter_code
_entity_poly.pdbx_strand_id
1 'polypeptide(L)'
;MTSPTPGSSNESARAVTVAALVIAIVAGALTGIGLHKRNHDADVANRSTGPSASAMAAQAKTVLADAGQYAVDFTSFDYLTLSQDRASTAKDFTPAFAKIYTKQSAASAPLVRKAKAVAVARADSSALQSLNTVDGTASVIVAVTITTKNVKSPSGALSYYRFQIPLERQADGAWLASGMDPV
;
A
#
# COMPACT_ATOMS: atom_id res chain seq x y z
N MET A 1 -52.90 -15.38 -17.10
CA MET A 1 -51.79 -15.99 -16.35
C MET A 1 -50.49 -15.48 -16.96
N THR A 2 -49.74 -14.71 -16.18
CA THR A 2 -48.46 -14.10 -16.54
C THR A 2 -47.34 -15.14 -16.43
N SER A 3 -46.34 -15.04 -17.31
CA SER A 3 -44.99 -15.53 -17.00
C SER A 3 -43.97 -14.54 -17.59
N PRO A 4 -42.87 -14.24 -16.87
CA PRO A 4 -42.06 -13.05 -17.08
C PRO A 4 -40.79 -13.35 -17.89
N THR A 5 -40.28 -12.30 -18.53
CA THR A 5 -38.99 -12.23 -19.22
C THR A 5 -37.82 -12.43 -18.24
N PRO A 6 -36.79 -13.25 -18.57
CA PRO A 6 -35.57 -13.31 -17.77
C PRO A 6 -34.69 -12.10 -18.06
N GLY A 7 -34.52 -11.24 -17.05
CA GLY A 7 -33.59 -10.12 -17.06
C GLY A 7 -32.33 -10.39 -16.25
N SER A 8 -31.23 -9.79 -16.73
CA SER A 8 -30.04 -9.34 -16.01
C SER A 8 -29.13 -10.37 -15.30
N SER A 9 -28.08 -10.82 -15.99
CA SER A 9 -26.86 -11.34 -15.36
C SER A 9 -25.60 -10.50 -15.63
N ASN A 10 -25.71 -9.37 -16.37
CA ASN A 10 -24.54 -8.65 -16.90
C ASN A 10 -24.36 -7.20 -16.39
N GLU A 11 -25.22 -6.69 -15.51
CA GLU A 11 -25.08 -5.31 -14.99
C GLU A 11 -24.12 -5.22 -13.79
N SER A 12 -23.98 -6.28 -13.00
CA SER A 12 -23.11 -6.33 -11.83
C SER A 12 -21.61 -6.31 -12.18
N ALA A 13 -21.24 -6.73 -13.39
CA ALA A 13 -19.85 -6.79 -13.84
C ALA A 13 -19.28 -5.44 -14.31
N ARG A 14 -20.13 -4.46 -14.62
CA ARG A 14 -19.72 -3.16 -15.20
C ARG A 14 -19.50 -2.04 -14.18
N ALA A 15 -19.88 -2.26 -12.92
CA ALA A 15 -19.78 -1.26 -11.85
C ALA A 15 -18.40 -1.22 -11.16
N VAL A 16 -17.58 -2.25 -11.33
CA VAL A 16 -16.29 -2.44 -10.60
C VAL A 16 -15.13 -1.64 -11.24
N THR A 17 -15.32 -1.09 -12.43
CA THR A 17 -14.19 -0.80 -13.33
C THR A 17 -13.34 0.42 -12.94
N VAL A 18 -13.88 1.46 -12.30
CA VAL A 18 -13.12 2.72 -12.13
C VAL A 18 -12.25 2.74 -10.86
N ALA A 19 -12.73 2.16 -9.76
CA ALA A 19 -11.97 2.10 -8.49
C ALA A 19 -10.83 1.08 -8.56
N ALA A 20 -11.10 -0.10 -9.14
CA ALA A 20 -10.08 -1.11 -9.39
C ALA A 20 -9.02 -0.61 -10.37
N LEU A 21 -9.37 0.24 -11.36
CA LEU A 21 -8.40 0.86 -12.27
C LEU A 21 -7.46 1.85 -11.56
N VAL A 22 -7.92 2.61 -10.56
CA VAL A 22 -7.05 3.55 -9.83
C VAL A 22 -6.04 2.79 -8.97
N ILE A 23 -6.44 1.72 -8.28
CA ILE A 23 -5.52 0.87 -7.50
C ILE A 23 -4.61 0.06 -8.44
N ALA A 24 -5.13 -0.47 -9.55
CA ALA A 24 -4.35 -1.21 -10.54
C ALA A 24 -3.34 -0.34 -11.31
N ILE A 25 -3.60 0.96 -11.53
CA ILE A 25 -2.63 1.87 -12.15
C ILE A 25 -1.45 2.17 -11.21
N VAL A 26 -1.69 2.23 -9.89
CA VAL A 26 -0.60 2.41 -8.92
C VAL A 26 0.13 1.08 -8.65
N ALA A 27 -0.55 -0.05 -8.75
CA ALA A 27 0.03 -1.38 -8.57
C ALA A 27 0.73 -1.95 -9.84
N GLY A 28 0.32 -1.52 -11.03
CA GLY A 28 0.74 -2.11 -12.31
C GLY A 28 2.11 -1.66 -12.84
N ALA A 29 2.84 -0.82 -12.12
CA ALA A 29 4.15 -0.31 -12.54
C ALA A 29 5.18 -0.28 -11.40
N LEU A 30 5.13 -1.27 -10.50
CA LEU A 30 6.10 -1.46 -9.43
C LEU A 30 7.00 -2.69 -9.69
N THR A 31 7.58 -2.79 -10.88
CA THR A 31 8.88 -3.46 -11.00
C THR A 31 9.96 -2.54 -10.44
N GLY A 32 10.00 -2.39 -9.12
CA GLY A 32 11.21 -1.98 -8.43
C GLY A 32 12.16 -3.16 -8.47
N ILE A 33 13.15 -3.15 -9.37
CA ILE A 33 14.23 -4.12 -9.34
C ILE A 33 15.04 -3.88 -8.07
N GLY A 34 14.69 -4.61 -7.00
CA GLY A 34 15.45 -4.75 -5.78
C GLY A 34 16.03 -6.16 -5.66
N LEU A 35 16.54 -6.76 -6.76
CA LEU A 35 17.30 -8.00 -6.68
C LEU A 35 18.69 -7.72 -6.10
N HIS A 36 18.78 -7.51 -4.79
CA HIS A 36 20.06 -7.60 -4.07
C HIS A 36 20.24 -9.03 -3.57
N LYS A 37 20.59 -9.94 -4.48
CA LYS A 37 21.20 -11.22 -4.08
C LYS A 37 22.63 -10.91 -3.64
N ARG A 38 22.88 -10.88 -2.33
CA ARG A 38 24.24 -10.87 -1.79
C ARG A 38 24.45 -12.11 -0.94
N ASN A 39 25.50 -12.85 -1.31
CA ASN A 39 25.94 -14.05 -0.63
C ASN A 39 26.31 -13.72 0.83
N HIS A 40 25.82 -14.53 1.76
CA HIS A 40 26.28 -14.51 3.14
C HIS A 40 27.54 -15.36 3.23
N ASP A 41 28.71 -14.71 3.20
CA ASP A 41 29.89 -15.30 3.82
C ASP A 41 29.79 -15.03 5.32
N ALA A 42 29.78 -16.11 6.09
CA ALA A 42 29.58 -16.10 7.52
C ALA A 42 30.89 -15.75 8.24
N ASP A 43 30.98 -14.54 8.80
CA ASP A 43 31.92 -14.25 9.88
C ASP A 43 31.26 -14.53 11.23
N VAL A 44 31.50 -15.73 11.73
CA VAL A 44 31.18 -16.16 13.10
C VAL A 44 32.28 -15.68 14.04
N ALA A 45 32.35 -14.37 14.30
CA ALA A 45 33.21 -13.82 15.36
C ALA A 45 32.76 -12.42 15.80
N ASN A 46 31.90 -12.37 16.82
CA ASN A 46 31.85 -11.38 17.93
C ASN A 46 30.40 -11.21 18.44
N ARG A 47 30.00 -12.08 19.38
CA ARG A 47 28.64 -12.11 19.93
C ARG A 47 28.54 -11.15 21.12
N SER A 48 28.56 -9.84 20.89
CA SER A 48 28.32 -8.84 21.95
C SER A 48 27.85 -7.44 21.49
N THR A 49 27.69 -7.17 20.20
CA THR A 49 27.27 -5.83 19.70
C THR A 49 25.94 -5.82 18.94
N GLY A 50 25.12 -6.87 19.05
CA GLY A 50 23.78 -6.92 18.45
C GLY A 50 22.73 -6.18 19.29
N PRO A 51 21.66 -5.63 18.68
CA PRO A 51 20.52 -5.09 19.42
C PRO A 51 19.94 -6.12 20.38
N SER A 52 19.51 -5.69 21.57
CA SER A 52 18.84 -6.58 22.51
C SER A 52 17.53 -7.13 21.91
N ALA A 53 17.08 -8.30 22.37
CA ALA A 53 15.82 -8.88 21.93
C ALA A 53 14.62 -7.93 22.16
N SER A 54 14.65 -7.14 23.23
CA SER A 54 13.63 -6.12 23.51
C SER A 54 13.67 -4.95 22.53
N ALA A 55 14.87 -4.49 22.13
CA ALA A 55 15.02 -3.45 21.11
C ALA A 55 14.55 -3.93 19.73
N MET A 56 14.88 -5.18 19.37
CA MET A 56 14.38 -5.81 18.14
C MET A 56 12.84 -5.89 18.13
N ALA A 57 12.24 -6.33 19.23
CA ALA A 57 10.79 -6.42 19.36
C ALA A 57 10.11 -5.04 19.26
N ALA A 58 10.71 -4.00 19.85
CA ALA A 58 10.21 -2.64 19.74
C ALA A 58 10.27 -2.13 18.30
N GLN A 59 11.38 -2.36 17.59
CA GLN A 59 11.52 -1.98 16.19
C GLN A 59 10.54 -2.73 15.28
N ALA A 60 10.37 -4.04 15.48
CA ALA A 60 9.39 -4.82 14.74
C ALA A 60 7.97 -4.26 14.93
N LYS A 61 7.60 -3.87 16.15
CA LYS A 61 6.29 -3.25 16.42
C LYS A 61 6.11 -1.92 15.69
N THR A 62 7.13 -1.06 15.69
CA THR A 62 7.12 0.21 14.95
C THR A 62 6.95 -0.04 13.45
N VAL A 63 7.79 -0.89 12.86
CA VAL A 63 7.74 -1.23 11.43
C VAL A 63 6.38 -1.79 11.01
N LEU A 64 5.78 -2.67 11.82
CA LEU A 64 4.45 -3.23 11.55
C LEU A 64 3.33 -2.19 11.61
N ALA A 65 3.44 -1.21 12.52
CA ALA A 65 2.48 -0.13 12.66
C ALA A 65 2.59 0.86 11.50
N ASP A 66 3.82 1.28 11.19
CA ASP A 66 4.12 2.22 10.10
C ASP A 66 3.68 1.63 8.75
N ALA A 67 4.06 0.40 8.44
CA ALA A 67 3.63 -0.27 7.21
C ALA A 67 2.10 -0.38 7.10
N GLY A 68 1.42 -0.69 8.21
CA GLY A 68 -0.05 -0.72 8.27
C GLY A 68 -0.67 0.63 7.92
N GLN A 69 -0.14 1.71 8.50
CA GLN A 69 -0.59 3.08 8.23
C GLN A 69 -0.29 3.49 6.78
N TYR A 70 0.90 3.18 6.26
CA TYR A 70 1.28 3.49 4.87
C TYR A 70 0.38 2.79 3.86
N ALA A 71 -0.04 1.56 4.13
CA ALA A 71 -1.00 0.86 3.28
C ALA A 71 -2.38 1.56 3.28
N VAL A 72 -2.83 2.06 4.43
CA VAL A 72 -4.08 2.83 4.56
C VAL A 72 -3.99 4.17 3.83
N ASP A 73 -2.91 4.92 4.03
CA ASP A 73 -2.70 6.23 3.40
C ASP A 73 -2.47 6.12 1.89
N PHE A 74 -1.88 5.02 1.42
CA PHE A 74 -1.73 4.73 0.01
C PHE A 74 -3.06 4.41 -0.69
N THR A 75 -3.99 3.78 0.02
CA THR A 75 -5.25 3.27 -0.55
C THR A 75 -6.47 4.13 -0.27
N SER A 76 -6.39 5.05 0.68
CA SER A 76 -7.47 6.00 1.01
C SER A 76 -7.33 7.29 0.20
N PHE A 77 -8.45 7.81 -0.27
CA PHE A 77 -8.49 9.12 -0.94
C PHE A 77 -9.92 9.67 -1.01
N ASP A 78 -10.03 10.99 -1.08
CA ASP A 78 -11.27 11.70 -1.42
C ASP A 78 -11.03 12.59 -2.64
N TYR A 79 -11.94 12.54 -3.63
CA TYR A 79 -11.84 13.38 -4.82
C TYR A 79 -11.78 14.90 -4.51
N LEU A 80 -12.33 15.34 -3.38
CA LEU A 80 -12.32 16.73 -2.90
C LEU A 80 -10.95 17.13 -2.34
N THR A 81 -10.29 16.23 -1.61
CA THR A 81 -8.98 16.50 -0.97
C THR A 81 -7.81 15.81 -1.67
N LEU A 82 -8.03 15.19 -2.83
CA LEU A 82 -7.08 14.32 -3.52
C LEU A 82 -5.65 14.87 -3.68
N SER A 83 -5.48 16.18 -3.84
CA SER A 83 -4.14 16.76 -3.93
C SER A 83 -3.43 16.79 -2.58
N GLN A 84 -4.16 17.08 -1.51
CA GLN A 84 -3.67 17.04 -0.14
C GLN A 84 -3.40 15.60 0.30
N ASP A 85 -4.33 14.67 0.04
CA ASP A 85 -4.17 13.25 0.40
C ASP A 85 -2.87 12.70 -0.21
N ARG A 86 -2.68 12.87 -1.52
CA ARG A 86 -1.45 12.44 -2.21
C ARG A 86 -0.19 13.09 -1.66
N ALA A 87 -0.23 14.37 -1.32
CA ALA A 87 0.93 15.06 -0.76
C ALA A 87 1.24 14.60 0.67
N SER A 88 0.23 14.14 1.41
CA SER A 88 0.41 13.53 2.72
C SER A 88 1.01 12.14 2.60
N THR A 89 0.39 11.26 1.81
CA THR A 89 0.87 9.90 1.54
C THR A 89 2.31 9.87 1.03
N ALA A 90 2.71 10.81 0.18
CA ALA A 90 4.06 10.85 -0.36
C ALA A 90 5.16 11.07 0.72
N LYS A 91 4.80 11.52 1.92
CA LYS A 91 5.75 11.70 3.05
C LYS A 91 6.11 10.37 3.71
N ASP A 92 5.31 9.34 3.51
CA ASP A 92 5.52 7.99 4.04
C ASP A 92 6.58 7.22 3.24
N PHE A 93 7.02 7.79 2.11
CA PHE A 93 7.81 7.10 1.10
C PHE A 93 9.23 7.65 1.02
N THR A 94 10.18 6.78 0.65
CA THR A 94 11.51 7.23 0.29
C THR A 94 11.41 8.24 -0.86
N PRO A 95 12.35 9.20 -0.99
CA PRO A 95 12.26 10.23 -2.04
C PRO A 95 12.13 9.65 -3.46
N ALA A 96 12.78 8.51 -3.72
CA ALA A 96 12.69 7.80 -4.98
C ALA A 96 11.27 7.27 -5.22
N PHE A 97 10.67 6.60 -4.21
CA PHE A 97 9.33 6.05 -4.32
C PHE A 97 8.25 7.14 -4.35
N ALA A 98 8.39 8.19 -3.55
CA ALA A 98 7.52 9.37 -3.55
C ALA A 98 7.41 10.02 -4.93
N LYS A 99 8.52 10.10 -5.68
CA LYS A 99 8.55 10.61 -7.05
C LYS A 99 7.73 9.74 -8.01
N ILE A 100 7.87 8.42 -7.92
CA ILE A 100 7.12 7.46 -8.73
C ILE A 100 5.62 7.57 -8.41
N TYR A 101 5.27 7.51 -7.14
CA TYR A 101 3.90 7.64 -6.65
C TYR A 101 3.25 8.96 -7.11
N THR A 102 3.93 10.09 -6.94
CA THR A 102 3.40 11.41 -7.31
C THR A 102 3.09 11.49 -8.81
N LYS A 103 3.99 10.95 -9.65
CA LYS A 103 3.80 10.91 -11.10
C LYS A 103 2.58 10.06 -11.48
N GLN A 104 2.46 8.86 -10.93
CA GLN A 104 1.39 7.92 -11.29
C GLN A 104 0.03 8.37 -10.74
N SER A 105 -0.02 8.82 -9.49
CA SER A 105 -1.25 9.32 -8.86
C SER A 105 -1.79 10.59 -9.52
N ALA A 106 -0.91 11.46 -10.04
CA ALA A 106 -1.33 12.64 -10.82
C ALA A 106 -2.05 12.26 -12.12
N ALA A 107 -1.61 11.21 -12.81
CA ALA A 107 -2.24 10.74 -14.04
C ALA A 107 -3.66 10.20 -13.80
N SER A 108 -3.93 9.65 -12.62
CA SER A 108 -5.24 9.09 -12.24
C SER A 108 -6.24 10.14 -11.73
N ALA A 109 -5.77 11.32 -11.32
CA ALA A 109 -6.60 12.33 -10.65
C ALA A 109 -7.85 12.79 -11.45
N PRO A 110 -7.81 12.98 -12.78
CA PRO A 110 -8.99 13.35 -13.55
C PRO A 110 -10.10 12.29 -13.48
N LEU A 111 -9.73 11.00 -13.49
CA LEU A 111 -10.68 9.89 -13.42
C LEU A 111 -11.36 9.83 -12.04
N VAL A 112 -10.58 9.99 -10.97
CA VAL A 112 -11.09 10.03 -9.58
C VAL A 112 -12.10 11.17 -9.41
N ARG A 113 -11.76 12.39 -9.90
CA ARG A 113 -12.66 13.55 -9.83
C ARG A 113 -13.92 13.37 -10.65
N LYS A 114 -13.80 12.86 -11.89
CA LYS A 114 -14.96 12.59 -12.76
C LYS A 114 -15.92 11.58 -12.12
N ALA A 115 -15.38 10.56 -11.46
CA ALA A 115 -16.18 9.55 -10.78
C ALA A 115 -16.73 10.01 -9.41
N LYS A 116 -16.26 11.15 -8.88
CA LYS A 116 -16.46 11.58 -7.49
C LYS A 116 -16.16 10.44 -6.51
N ALA A 117 -15.02 9.78 -6.73
CA ALA A 117 -14.68 8.59 -5.99
C ALA A 117 -14.09 8.94 -4.61
N VAL A 118 -14.51 8.19 -3.59
CA VAL A 118 -13.99 8.23 -2.22
C VAL A 118 -13.64 6.81 -1.82
N ALA A 119 -12.41 6.57 -1.40
CA ALA A 119 -11.94 5.30 -0.88
C ALA A 119 -11.54 5.46 0.59
N VAL A 120 -12.07 4.58 1.44
CA VAL A 120 -11.70 4.48 2.86
C VAL A 120 -11.12 3.10 3.08
N ALA A 121 -9.87 3.03 3.52
CA ALA A 121 -9.18 1.80 3.80
C ALA A 121 -8.99 1.55 5.29
N ARG A 122 -8.79 0.29 5.64
CA ARG A 122 -8.33 -0.16 6.95
C ARG A 122 -7.31 -1.28 6.78
N ALA A 123 -6.24 -1.24 7.57
CA ALA A 123 -5.34 -2.37 7.70
C ALA A 123 -5.99 -3.44 8.60
N ASP A 124 -6.11 -4.66 8.10
CA ASP A 124 -6.73 -5.78 8.80
C ASP A 124 -5.71 -6.53 9.65
N SER A 125 -4.51 -6.68 9.11
CA SER A 125 -3.38 -7.33 9.77
C SER A 125 -2.07 -6.96 9.07
N SER A 126 -0.97 -6.93 9.82
CA SER A 126 0.38 -6.82 9.28
C SER A 126 1.27 -7.96 9.78
N ALA A 127 2.18 -8.42 8.93
CA ALA A 127 3.10 -9.51 9.23
C ALA A 127 4.50 -9.19 8.71
N LEU A 128 5.51 -9.40 9.55
CA LEU A 128 6.91 -9.13 9.22
C LEU A 128 7.47 -10.30 8.40
N GLN A 129 7.96 -10.01 7.19
CA GLN A 129 8.71 -10.99 6.39
C GLN A 129 10.19 -10.96 6.74
N SER A 130 10.75 -9.76 6.93
CA SER A 130 12.15 -9.58 7.29
C SER A 130 12.36 -8.26 8.04
N LEU A 131 13.35 -8.24 8.93
CA LEU A 131 13.86 -7.03 9.59
C LEU A 131 15.36 -7.18 9.76
N ASN A 132 16.12 -6.25 9.17
CA ASN A 132 17.54 -6.11 9.35
C ASN A 132 17.83 -4.71 9.87
N THR A 133 18.14 -4.64 11.17
CA THR A 133 18.35 -3.38 11.88
C THR A 133 19.74 -2.79 11.66
N VAL A 134 20.68 -3.58 11.14
CA VAL A 134 22.04 -3.13 10.82
C VAL A 134 22.00 -2.37 9.50
N ASP A 135 21.38 -2.95 8.48
CA ASP A 135 21.22 -2.33 7.17
C ASP A 135 20.05 -1.34 7.11
N GLY A 136 19.21 -1.32 8.15
CA GLY A 136 18.03 -0.46 8.22
C GLY A 136 16.99 -0.83 7.17
N THR A 137 16.74 -2.12 6.94
CA THR A 137 15.76 -2.60 5.97
C THR A 137 14.72 -3.52 6.61
N ALA A 138 13.50 -3.49 6.12
CA ALA A 138 12.44 -4.40 6.51
C ALA A 138 11.50 -4.71 5.35
N SER A 139 10.75 -5.81 5.45
CA SER A 139 9.65 -6.11 4.54
C SER A 139 8.44 -6.59 5.33
N VAL A 140 7.28 -5.99 5.06
CA VAL A 140 6.02 -6.28 5.76
C VAL A 140 4.94 -6.64 4.74
N ILE A 141 4.14 -7.66 5.03
CA ILE A 141 2.87 -7.89 4.33
C ILE A 141 1.76 -7.21 5.12
N VAL A 142 0.92 -6.42 4.47
CA VAL A 142 -0.28 -5.81 5.07
C VAL A 142 -1.51 -6.24 4.29
N ALA A 143 -2.50 -6.80 4.99
CA ALA A 143 -3.83 -7.04 4.44
C ALA A 143 -4.70 -5.80 4.67
N VAL A 144 -5.41 -5.36 3.63
CA VAL A 144 -6.21 -4.14 3.64
C VAL A 144 -7.61 -4.42 3.10
N THR A 145 -8.62 -3.95 3.82
CA THR A 145 -9.98 -3.83 3.30
C THR A 145 -10.25 -2.39 2.88
N ILE A 146 -10.77 -2.19 1.68
CA ILE A 146 -11.09 -0.87 1.12
C ILE A 146 -12.58 -0.81 0.79
N THR A 147 -13.25 0.26 1.21
CA THR A 147 -14.60 0.60 0.75
C THR A 147 -14.52 1.79 -0.20
N THR A 148 -14.94 1.61 -1.45
CA THR A 148 -14.95 2.70 -2.44
C THR A 148 -16.36 3.09 -2.85
N LYS A 149 -16.71 4.37 -2.69
CA LYS A 149 -17.95 4.98 -3.16
C LYS A 149 -17.66 5.84 -4.39
N ASN A 150 -18.61 5.91 -5.31
CA ASN A 150 -18.57 6.79 -6.48
C ASN A 150 -19.98 7.00 -7.05
N VAL A 151 -20.15 7.84 -8.07
CA VAL A 151 -21.47 8.11 -8.68
C VAL A 151 -22.21 6.89 -9.23
N LYS A 152 -21.49 5.82 -9.59
CA LYS A 152 -22.07 4.55 -10.07
C LYS A 152 -22.28 3.52 -8.96
N SER A 153 -21.64 3.70 -7.81
CA SER A 153 -21.68 2.77 -6.67
C SER A 153 -21.84 3.57 -5.36
N PRO A 154 -23.00 4.20 -5.13
CA PRO A 154 -23.22 5.09 -3.98
C PRO A 154 -23.25 4.33 -2.65
N SER A 155 -23.68 3.06 -2.65
CA SER A 155 -23.65 2.18 -1.48
C SER A 155 -22.23 1.74 -1.10
N GLY A 156 -21.26 1.92 -2.00
CA GLY A 156 -19.89 1.47 -1.82
C GLY A 156 -19.64 0.04 -2.29
N ALA A 157 -18.42 -0.23 -2.75
CA ALA A 157 -17.93 -1.54 -3.09
C ALA A 157 -16.75 -1.90 -2.18
N LEU A 158 -16.73 -3.13 -1.68
CA LEU A 158 -15.62 -3.66 -0.89
C LEU A 158 -14.59 -4.33 -1.80
N SER A 159 -13.32 -4.06 -1.51
CA SER A 159 -12.17 -4.73 -2.11
C SER A 159 -11.20 -5.15 -1.03
N TYR A 160 -10.52 -6.27 -1.24
CA TYR A 160 -9.52 -6.82 -0.33
C TYR A 160 -8.18 -6.94 -1.06
N TYR A 161 -7.12 -6.42 -0.46
CA TYR A 161 -5.78 -6.46 -1.03
C TYR A 161 -4.77 -6.91 0.01
N ARG A 162 -3.66 -7.47 -0.46
CA ARG A 162 -2.45 -7.65 0.34
C ARG A 162 -1.33 -6.90 -0.34
N PHE A 163 -0.54 -6.17 0.42
CA PHE A 163 0.64 -5.46 -0.06
C PHE A 163 1.88 -5.99 0.61
N GLN A 164 2.93 -6.26 -0.16
CA GLN A 164 4.30 -6.32 0.33
C GLN A 164 4.88 -4.90 0.31
N ILE A 165 5.40 -4.49 1.46
CA ILE A 165 5.88 -3.13 1.70
C ILE A 165 7.33 -3.24 2.16
N PRO A 166 8.31 -3.04 1.26
CA PRO A 166 9.69 -2.85 1.67
C PRO A 166 9.85 -1.48 2.34
N LEU A 167 10.58 -1.42 3.45
CA LEU A 167 10.87 -0.21 4.22
C LEU A 167 12.38 0.00 4.38
N GLU A 168 12.78 1.27 4.37
CA GLU A 168 14.15 1.73 4.57
C GLU A 168 14.20 2.73 5.72
N ARG A 169 15.11 2.49 6.67
CA ARG A 169 15.34 3.37 7.81
C ARG A 169 16.20 4.54 7.41
N GLN A 170 15.70 5.74 7.67
CA GLN A 170 16.35 7.00 7.38
C GLN A 170 17.34 7.38 8.49
N ALA A 171 18.19 8.37 8.22
CA ALA A 171 19.20 8.85 9.16
C ALA A 171 18.60 9.44 10.45
N ASP A 172 17.40 10.02 10.37
CA ASP A 172 16.62 10.52 11.51
C ASP A 172 15.91 9.40 12.30
N GLY A 173 16.01 8.16 11.82
CA GLY A 173 15.45 6.97 12.44
C GLY A 173 14.03 6.61 12.00
N ALA A 174 13.39 7.41 11.13
CA ALA A 174 12.10 7.08 10.54
C ALA A 174 12.21 5.88 9.58
N TRP A 175 11.17 5.05 9.50
CA TRP A 175 11.05 4.04 8.45
C TRP A 175 10.20 4.62 7.32
N LEU A 176 10.65 4.51 6.08
CA LEU A 176 9.86 4.96 4.92
C LEU A 176 9.67 3.80 3.95
N ALA A 177 8.50 3.69 3.33
CA ALA A 177 8.29 2.66 2.32
C ALA A 177 9.08 2.98 1.05
N SER A 178 9.76 1.98 0.50
CA SER A 178 10.45 2.08 -0.80
C SER A 178 9.66 1.43 -1.95
N GLY A 179 8.51 0.82 -1.63
CA GLY A 179 7.60 0.17 -2.58
C GLY A 179 6.26 -0.20 -1.95
N MET A 180 5.33 -0.68 -2.76
CA MET A 180 3.98 -1.07 -2.34
C MET A 180 3.38 -2.08 -3.33
N ASP A 181 3.82 -3.33 -3.25
CA ASP A 181 3.54 -4.33 -4.29
C ASP A 181 2.34 -5.21 -3.90
N PRO A 182 1.34 -5.40 -4.76
CA PRO A 182 0.26 -6.35 -4.47
C PRO A 182 0.77 -7.80 -4.45
N VAL A 183 0.26 -8.63 -3.53
CA VAL A 183 0.63 -10.06 -3.37
C VAL A 183 -0.56 -10.99 -3.12
#